data_AF-A0A1G5SFA0-F1
#
_entry.id   AF-A0A1G5SFA0-F1
#
_cell.length_a   1.000
_cell.length_b   1.000
_cell.length_c   1.000
_cell.angle_alpha   90.00
_cell.angle_beta   90.00
_cell.angle_gamma   90.00
#
_symmetry.space_group_name_H-M   'P 1'
#
loop_
_entity.id
_entity.type
_entity.pdbx_description
1 polymer ?
#
loop_
_entity_poly.entity_id
_entity_poly.type
_entity_poly.pdbx_seq_one_letter_code
_entity_poly.pdbx_strand_id
1 'polypeptide(L)'
;MANQFQQANLFELSGDDIQVTYSPSSFTGDPLFSYRDPSTNVQFRGSDIRSESTEIGELLTVTLEQIPDLRTVTFTLVLPVVNVMPGSSGICIQVPGITTATHTSIAGPVLGPQKTYSQVYLSGTAQAVSF
;
A
#
# COMPACT_ATOMS: atom_id res chain seq x y z
N MET A 1 -31.75 -16.23 5.18
CA MET A 1 -30.44 -16.25 5.87
C MET A 1 -29.69 -15.03 5.38
N ALA A 2 -29.24 -14.13 6.25
CA ALA A 2 -28.46 -12.97 5.82
C ALA A 2 -27.06 -13.46 5.43
N ASN A 3 -26.62 -13.21 4.20
CA ASN A 3 -25.21 -13.37 3.86
C ASN A 3 -24.44 -12.32 4.67
N GLN A 4 -23.79 -12.75 5.76
CA GLN A 4 -22.90 -11.87 6.50
C GLN A 4 -21.62 -11.71 5.71
N PHE A 5 -21.45 -10.54 5.10
CA PHE A 5 -20.18 -10.14 4.51
C PHE A 5 -19.21 -9.71 5.62
N GLN A 6 -17.91 -9.88 5.36
CA GLN A 6 -16.83 -9.43 6.23
C GLN A 6 -15.88 -8.55 5.44
N GLN A 7 -15.28 -7.55 6.09
CA GLN A 7 -14.23 -6.75 5.48
C GLN A 7 -12.99 -7.62 5.21
N ALA A 8 -12.41 -7.47 4.01
CA ALA A 8 -11.17 -8.10 3.65
C ALA A 8 -10.02 -7.58 4.53
N ASN A 9 -9.17 -8.50 4.95
CA ASN A 9 -7.99 -8.25 5.78
C ASN A 9 -6.73 -8.89 5.19
N LEU A 10 -6.77 -9.42 3.97
CA LEU A 10 -5.60 -9.83 3.22
C LEU A 10 -5.75 -9.35 1.77
N PHE A 11 -4.73 -8.67 1.29
CA PHE A 11 -4.67 -8.12 -0.06
C PHE A 11 -3.38 -8.57 -0.73
N GLU A 12 -3.50 -9.28 -1.84
CA GLU A 12 -2.37 -9.74 -2.66
C GLU A 12 -2.54 -9.16 -4.06
N LEU A 13 -1.68 -8.21 -4.41
CA LEU A 13 -1.86 -7.32 -5.56
C LEU A 13 -0.57 -7.24 -6.39
N SER A 14 -0.70 -7.10 -7.71
CA SER A 14 0.45 -6.95 -8.60
C SER A 14 0.16 -6.14 -9.86
N GLY A 15 1.19 -5.54 -10.46
CA GLY A 15 1.13 -4.77 -11.71
C GLY A 15 2.48 -4.13 -12.03
N ASP A 16 2.85 -4.02 -13.31
CA ASP A 16 4.13 -3.46 -13.79
C ASP A 16 5.36 -3.89 -12.96
N ASP A 17 5.55 -5.22 -12.82
CA ASP A 17 6.60 -5.87 -12.02
C ASP A 17 6.59 -5.59 -10.51
N ILE A 18 5.62 -4.81 -10.01
CA ILE A 18 5.39 -4.56 -8.59
C ILE A 18 4.47 -5.63 -8.02
N GLN A 19 4.83 -6.14 -6.84
CA GLN A 19 4.00 -7.03 -6.01
C GLN A 19 3.84 -6.40 -4.63
N VAL A 20 2.60 -6.35 -4.16
CA VAL A 20 2.24 -5.84 -2.84
C VAL A 20 1.39 -6.87 -2.11
N THR A 21 1.76 -7.14 -0.87
CA THR A 21 0.90 -7.86 0.09
C THR A 21 0.62 -6.95 1.26
N TYR A 22 -0.64 -6.75 1.61
CA TYR A 22 -1.02 -5.96 2.78
C TYR A 22 -2.00 -6.71 3.66
N SER A 23 -1.79 -6.57 4.98
CA SER A 23 -2.70 -7.06 6.01
C SER A 23 -2.77 -6.04 7.14
N PRO A 24 -3.95 -5.51 7.52
CA PRO A 24 -4.10 -4.55 8.62
C PRO A 24 -3.89 -5.20 10.00
N SER A 25 -3.90 -6.52 10.09
CA SER A 25 -3.56 -7.27 11.29
C SER A 25 -2.76 -8.52 10.93
N SER A 26 -2.03 -9.08 11.88
CA SER A 26 -1.27 -10.32 11.68
C SER A 26 -1.36 -11.19 12.93
N PHE A 27 -0.68 -12.34 12.94
CA PHE A 27 -0.61 -13.20 14.13
C PHE A 27 -0.08 -12.44 15.37
N THR A 28 0.77 -11.43 15.19
CA THR A 28 1.27 -10.58 16.29
C THR A 28 0.39 -9.37 16.56
N GLY A 29 -0.67 -9.15 15.79
CA GLY A 29 -1.60 -8.03 15.89
C GLY A 29 -1.22 -6.80 15.07
N ASP A 30 0.04 -6.69 14.63
CA ASP A 30 0.52 -5.52 13.89
C ASP A 30 0.20 -5.60 12.39
N PRO A 31 -0.06 -4.46 11.72
CA PRO A 31 -0.14 -4.37 10.27
C PRO A 31 1.17 -4.85 9.60
N LEU A 32 1.03 -5.51 8.46
CA LEU A 32 2.13 -5.97 7.61
C LEU A 32 1.94 -5.45 6.18
N PHE A 33 3.01 -4.92 5.60
CA PHE A 33 3.03 -4.50 4.20
C PHE A 33 4.32 -5.01 3.57
N SER A 34 4.21 -5.81 2.51
CA SER A 34 5.34 -6.27 1.71
C SER A 34 5.30 -5.56 0.37
N TYR A 35 6.43 -4.99 -0.05
CA TYR A 35 6.61 -4.38 -1.36
C TYR A 35 7.77 -5.08 -2.08
N ARG A 36 7.56 -5.44 -3.33
CA ARG A 36 8.61 -5.98 -4.19
C ARG A 36 8.51 -5.41 -5.59
N ASP A 37 9.65 -5.08 -6.17
CA ASP A 37 9.86 -4.80 -7.59
C ASP A 37 11.16 -5.50 -8.05
N PRO A 38 11.63 -5.31 -9.31
CA PRO A 38 12.88 -5.95 -9.77
C PRO A 38 14.15 -5.56 -8.99
N SER A 39 14.14 -4.43 -8.30
CA SER A 39 15.29 -3.84 -7.59
C SER A 39 15.17 -3.89 -6.06
N THR A 40 13.94 -3.97 -5.55
CA THR A 40 13.59 -3.76 -4.14
C THR A 40 12.73 -4.91 -3.64
N ASN A 41 13.01 -5.41 -2.44
CA ASN A 41 12.16 -6.39 -1.75
C ASN A 41 12.21 -6.10 -0.24
N VAL A 42 11.18 -5.44 0.28
CA VAL A 42 11.15 -4.90 1.64
C VAL A 42 9.81 -5.19 2.31
N GLN A 43 9.86 -5.47 3.61
CA GLN A 43 8.68 -5.63 4.45
C GLN A 43 8.65 -4.55 5.52
N PHE A 44 7.47 -3.98 5.74
CA PHE A 44 7.17 -2.94 6.72
C PHE A 44 6.19 -3.49 7.74
N ARG A 45 6.28 -3.02 9.00
CA ARG A 45 5.42 -3.46 10.09
C ARG A 45 4.99 -2.29 10.97
N GLY A 46 3.79 -2.36 11.53
CA GLY A 46 3.34 -1.40 12.54
C GLY A 46 3.51 0.06 12.08
N SER A 47 4.28 0.84 12.84
CA SER A 47 4.51 2.27 12.61
C SER A 47 5.28 2.62 11.32
N ASP A 48 5.91 1.66 10.67
CA ASP A 48 6.56 1.87 9.36
C ASP A 48 5.52 2.07 8.25
N ILE A 49 4.27 1.68 8.50
CA ILE A 49 3.13 1.83 7.60
C ILE A 49 2.28 2.99 8.10
N ARG A 50 2.34 4.11 7.38
CA ARG A 50 1.50 5.27 7.68
C ARG A 50 0.14 5.07 7.02
N SER A 51 -0.91 4.95 7.82
CA SER A 51 -2.30 4.85 7.36
C SER A 51 -3.03 6.17 7.54
N GLU A 52 -3.75 6.60 6.52
CA GLU A 52 -4.66 7.75 6.57
C GLU A 52 -6.02 7.37 5.96
N SER A 53 -7.09 7.51 6.73
CA SER A 53 -8.46 7.32 6.24
C SER A 53 -8.94 8.54 5.45
N THR A 54 -9.48 8.31 4.26
CA THR A 54 -9.96 9.35 3.33
C THR A 54 -11.31 8.97 2.73
N GLU A 55 -11.94 9.88 1.97
CA GLU A 55 -13.22 9.63 1.30
C GLU A 55 -13.15 8.50 0.24
N ILE A 56 -11.96 8.21 -0.29
CA ILE A 56 -11.75 7.19 -1.32
C ILE A 56 -11.25 5.85 -0.76
N GLY A 57 -11.12 5.75 0.56
CA GLY A 57 -10.56 4.59 1.25
C GLY A 57 -9.37 4.96 2.13
N GLU A 58 -8.51 3.99 2.38
CA GLU A 58 -7.32 4.12 3.22
C GLU A 58 -6.08 4.33 2.35
N LEU A 59 -5.27 5.33 2.68
CA LEU A 59 -3.96 5.57 2.06
C LEU A 59 -2.89 4.93 2.92
N LEU A 60 -2.28 3.87 2.40
CA LEU A 60 -1.23 3.11 3.09
C LEU A 60 0.12 3.48 2.50
N THR A 61 0.92 4.22 3.26
CA THR A 61 2.18 4.82 2.78
C THR A 61 3.40 4.25 3.50
N VAL A 62 4.33 3.70 2.73
CA VAL A 62 5.63 3.17 3.18
C VAL A 62 6.78 3.94 2.55
N THR A 63 7.94 3.97 3.20
CA THR A 63 9.15 4.62 2.67
C THR A 63 10.02 3.55 2.00
N LEU A 64 10.18 3.61 0.68
CA LEU A 64 11.03 2.68 -0.08
C LEU A 64 12.50 3.07 -0.03
N GLU A 65 12.78 4.38 -0.06
CA GLU A 65 14.14 4.91 -0.05
C GLU A 65 14.16 6.25 0.70
N GLN A 66 15.21 6.48 1.48
CA GLN A 66 15.46 7.76 2.12
C GLN A 66 16.96 8.08 2.06
N ILE A 67 17.32 9.04 1.21
CA ILE A 67 18.67 9.57 1.11
C ILE A 67 18.64 10.99 1.69
N PRO A 68 19.24 11.20 2.89
CA PRO A 68 19.31 12.52 3.51
C PRO A 68 19.81 13.57 2.52
N ASP A 69 19.17 14.74 2.55
CA ASP A 69 19.54 15.92 1.75
C ASP A 69 19.48 15.75 0.22
N LEU A 70 18.93 14.63 -0.28
CA LEU A 70 18.76 14.38 -1.71
C LEU A 70 17.30 14.08 -2.07
N ARG A 71 16.77 12.96 -1.56
CA ARG A 71 15.41 12.52 -1.90
C ARG A 71 14.84 11.52 -0.90
N THR A 72 13.51 11.53 -0.81
CA THR A 72 12.73 10.46 -0.17
C THR A 72 11.77 9.88 -1.19
N VAL A 73 11.76 8.56 -1.34
CA VAL A 73 10.82 7.83 -2.20
C VAL A 73 9.85 7.06 -1.32
N THR A 74 8.57 7.31 -1.50
CA THR A 74 7.49 6.59 -0.81
C THR A 74 6.60 5.88 -1.81
N PHE A 75 5.99 4.79 -1.36
CA PHE A 75 4.91 4.13 -2.09
C PHE A 75 3.62 4.24 -1.28
N THR A 76 2.53 4.64 -1.93
CA THR A 76 1.21 4.76 -1.34
C THR A 76 0.24 3.84 -2.08
N LEU A 77 -0.38 2.90 -1.37
CA LEU A 77 -1.50 2.10 -1.86
C LEU A 77 -2.81 2.79 -1.50
N VAL A 78 -3.69 3.02 -2.48
CA VAL A 78 -5.04 3.55 -2.24
C VAL A 78 -6.01 2.38 -2.15
N LEU A 79 -6.44 2.04 -0.93
CA LEU A 79 -7.18 0.81 -0.67
C LEU A 79 -8.62 1.12 -0.24
N PRO A 80 -9.65 0.77 -1.04
CA PRO A 80 -11.04 0.92 -0.62
C PRO A 80 -11.41 -0.12 0.44
N VAL A 81 -12.52 0.11 1.15
CA VAL A 81 -13.15 -0.93 1.97
C VAL A 81 -13.72 -2.00 1.04
N VAL A 82 -13.25 -3.24 1.18
CA VAL A 82 -13.72 -4.38 0.38
C VAL A 82 -14.45 -5.36 1.28
N ASN A 83 -15.73 -5.63 0.98
CA ASN A 83 -16.53 -6.63 1.68
C ASN A 83 -16.57 -7.93 0.87
N VAL A 84 -16.25 -9.04 1.51
CA VAL A 84 -16.18 -10.36 0.88
C VAL A 84 -17.00 -11.38 1.65
N MET A 85 -17.28 -12.53 1.01
CA MET A 85 -17.87 -13.66 1.69
C MET A 85 -16.80 -14.37 2.54
N PRO A 86 -17.03 -14.59 3.85
CA PRO A 86 -16.10 -15.33 4.70
C PRO A 86 -15.83 -16.73 4.16
N GLY A 87 -14.58 -17.20 4.23
CA GLY A 87 -14.19 -18.53 3.77
C GLY A 87 -14.21 -18.74 2.24
N SER A 88 -14.44 -17.68 1.46
CA SER A 88 -14.28 -17.71 0.01
C SER A 88 -12.82 -17.47 -0.40
N SER A 89 -12.50 -17.72 -1.68
CA SER A 89 -11.21 -17.35 -2.27
C SER A 89 -11.02 -15.84 -2.43
N GLY A 90 -11.92 -15.01 -1.90
CA GLY A 90 -11.92 -13.55 -2.07
C GLY A 90 -12.53 -13.08 -3.38
N ILE A 91 -12.37 -11.79 -3.64
CA ILE A 91 -12.81 -11.14 -4.89
C ILE A 91 -11.64 -10.45 -5.56
N CYS A 92 -11.72 -10.32 -6.89
CA CYS A 92 -10.71 -9.61 -7.65
C CYS A 92 -10.95 -8.09 -7.54
N ILE A 93 -9.87 -7.34 -7.27
CA ILE A 93 -9.89 -5.88 -7.20
C ILE A 93 -8.76 -5.29 -8.04
N GLN A 94 -8.92 -4.03 -8.43
CA GLN A 94 -7.87 -3.22 -9.04
C GLN A 94 -7.82 -1.88 -8.32
N VAL A 95 -6.62 -1.49 -7.87
CA VAL A 95 -6.40 -0.29 -7.05
C VAL A 95 -5.14 0.45 -7.49
N PRO A 96 -5.07 1.77 -7.34
CA PRO A 96 -3.86 2.51 -7.69
C PRO A 96 -2.79 2.39 -6.60
N GLY A 97 -1.56 2.17 -7.04
CA GLY A 97 -0.33 2.38 -6.29
C GLY A 97 0.39 3.62 -6.81
N ILE A 98 0.86 4.48 -5.91
CA ILE A 98 1.49 5.75 -6.26
C ILE A 98 2.89 5.80 -5.65
N THR A 99 3.91 5.87 -6.50
CA THR A 99 5.28 6.16 -6.07
C THR A 99 5.50 7.66 -6.10
N THR A 100 5.85 8.23 -4.95
CA THR A 100 6.15 9.65 -4.79
C THR A 100 7.63 9.85 -4.53
N ALA A 101 8.32 10.60 -5.40
CA ALA A 101 9.67 11.08 -5.12
C ALA A 101 9.60 12.53 -4.62
N THR A 102 10.04 12.75 -3.39
CA THR A 102 10.15 14.08 -2.79
C THR A 102 11.59 14.55 -2.87
N HIS A 103 11.85 15.60 -3.63
CA HIS A 103 13.17 16.22 -3.70
C HIS A 103 13.40 17.08 -2.46
N THR A 104 14.51 16.85 -1.77
CA THR A 104 14.95 17.65 -0.64
C THR A 104 16.16 18.47 -1.06
N SER A 105 16.29 19.68 -0.52
CA SER A 105 17.39 20.61 -0.82
C SER A 105 17.76 21.36 0.44
N ILE A 106 19.05 21.38 0.78
CA ILE A 106 19.59 22.19 1.88
C ILE A 106 19.52 23.68 1.52
N ALA A 107 19.59 24.02 0.22
CA ALA A 107 19.69 25.41 -0.27
C ALA A 107 18.34 26.14 -0.40
N GLY A 108 17.24 25.54 0.08
CA GLY A 108 15.89 26.09 -0.04
C GLY A 108 15.10 25.58 -1.24
N PRO A 109 13.94 26.20 -1.55
CA PRO A 109 13.00 25.71 -2.56
C PRO A 109 13.63 25.59 -3.94
N VAL A 110 13.43 24.46 -4.59
CA VAL A 110 13.83 24.23 -5.99
C VAL A 110 12.71 24.65 -6.94
N LEU A 111 13.06 25.11 -8.15
CA LEU A 111 12.09 25.42 -9.19
C LEU A 111 11.35 24.14 -9.64
N GLY A 112 10.03 24.22 -9.74
CA GLY A 112 9.18 23.10 -10.14
C GLY A 112 8.51 22.38 -8.96
N PRO A 113 7.83 21.25 -9.22
CA PRO A 113 7.14 20.52 -8.17
C PRO A 113 8.15 19.82 -7.25
N GLN A 114 8.01 20.02 -5.93
CA GLN A 114 8.84 19.34 -4.94
C GLN A 114 8.60 17.82 -4.90
N LYS A 115 7.40 17.39 -5.32
CA LYS A 115 6.98 16.00 -5.39
C LYS A 115 6.66 15.62 -6.82
N THR A 116 7.21 14.51 -7.28
CA THR A 116 6.81 13.88 -8.54
C THR A 116 6.12 12.55 -8.24
N TYR A 117 5.20 12.17 -9.12
CA TYR A 117 4.34 11.01 -8.94
C TYR A 117 4.44 10.09 -10.15
N SER A 118 4.49 8.79 -9.90
CA SER A 118 4.22 7.76 -10.90
C SER A 118 3.18 6.81 -10.35
N GLN A 119 2.31 6.30 -11.21
CA GLN A 119 1.18 5.46 -10.82
C GLN A 119 1.27 4.12 -11.54
N VAL A 120 0.91 3.06 -10.81
CA VAL A 120 0.63 1.74 -11.34
C VAL A 120 -0.78 1.32 -10.90
N TYR A 121 -1.49 0.56 -11.73
CA TYR A 121 -2.70 -0.13 -11.29
C TYR A 121 -2.32 -1.54 -10.86
N LEU A 122 -2.55 -1.85 -9.58
CA LEU A 122 -2.31 -3.17 -9.02
C LEU A 122 -3.62 -3.95 -9.02
N SER A 123 -3.59 -5.14 -9.60
CA SER A 123 -4.73 -6.06 -9.67
C SER A 123 -4.43 -7.31 -8.86
N GLY A 124 -5.43 -7.90 -8.24
CA GLY A 124 -5.26 -9.12 -7.46
C GLY A 124 -6.46 -9.43 -6.60
N THR A 125 -6.24 -10.02 -5.43
CA THR A 125 -7.31 -10.57 -4.60
C THR A 125 -7.41 -9.86 -3.26
N ALA A 126 -8.64 -9.56 -2.84
CA ALA A 126 -8.98 -9.19 -1.48
C ALA A 126 -9.74 -10.34 -0.80
N GLN A 127 -9.28 -10.75 0.38
CA GLN A 127 -9.79 -11.91 1.13
C GLN A 127 -10.02 -11.58 2.59
N ALA A 128 -10.94 -12.31 3.23
CA ALA A 128 -11.10 -12.35 4.67
C ALA A 128 -10.51 -13.67 5.18
N VAL A 129 -9.41 -13.59 5.93
CA VAL A 129 -8.68 -14.73 6.49
C VAL A 129 -8.63 -14.65 8.01
N SER A 130 -8.44 -15.81 8.65
CA SER A 130 -8.16 -15.91 10.09
C SER A 130 -6.65 -16.17 10.27
N PHE A 131 -6.00 -15.32 11.07
CA PHE A 131 -4.58 -15.45 11.44
C PHE A 131 -4.40 -16.26 12.71
#